data_AF-A0A139PAV5-F1
#
_entry.id   AF-A0A139PAV5-F1
#
_cell.length_a   1.000
_cell.length_b   1.000
_cell.length_c   1.000
_cell.angle_alpha   90.00
_cell.angle_beta   90.00
_cell.angle_gamma   90.00
#
_symmetry.space_group_name_H-M   'P 1'
#
loop_
_entity.id
_entity.type
_entity.pdbx_description
1 polymer ?
#
loop_
_entity_poly.entity_id
_entity_poly.type
_entity_poly.pdbx_seq_one_letter_code
_entity_poly.pdbx_strand_id
1 'polypeptide(L)'
;MKIIFIRHAEPDYTLLEAAGLQVVSQHVFEKSWPSSFTNPDLKEFLEGNGAKSIEFIGVDGNGCVKASVLAAVKENYQVSIDLSAVGVANQKKFSKTLKQWQDCGIKIG
;
A
#
# COMPACT_ATOMS: atom_id res chain seq x y z
N MET A 1 10.79 -7.14 -10.71
CA MET A 1 9.67 -6.35 -10.16
C MET A 1 8.41 -7.21 -10.26
N LYS A 2 7.63 -7.32 -9.18
CA LYS A 2 6.33 -8.00 -9.19
C LYS A 2 5.26 -6.97 -8.85
N ILE A 3 4.15 -6.98 -9.59
CA ILE A 3 3.01 -6.09 -9.34
C ILE A 3 2.01 -6.86 -8.48
N ILE A 4 1.58 -6.25 -7.38
CA ILE A 4 0.60 -6.81 -6.46
C ILE A 4 -0.57 -5.83 -6.38
N PHE A 5 -1.78 -6.34 -6.54
CA PHE A 5 -3.00 -5.56 -6.36
C PHE A 5 -3.60 -5.87 -4.99
N ILE A 6 -3.94 -4.83 -4.22
CA ILE A 6 -4.60 -4.96 -2.94
C ILE A 6 -5.98 -4.34 -3.03
N ARG A 7 -7.03 -5.11 -2.74
CA ARG A 7 -8.41 -4.62 -2.67
C ARG A 7 -8.93 -4.63 -1.24
N HIS A 8 -9.76 -3.65 -0.89
CA HIS A 8 -10.47 -3.68 0.38
C HIS A 8 -11.74 -4.52 0.21
N ALA A 9 -11.93 -5.53 1.05
CA ALA A 9 -13.13 -6.35 1.02
C ALA A 9 -14.26 -5.57 1.71
N GLU A 10 -15.13 -4.93 0.91
CA GLU A 10 -16.37 -4.29 1.37
C GLU A 10 -17.60 -4.96 0.71
N PRO A 11 -18.72 -5.11 1.44
CA PRO A 11 -19.88 -5.89 1.00
C PRO A 11 -20.71 -5.24 -0.14
N ASP A 12 -20.58 -3.94 -0.40
CA ASP A 12 -21.47 -3.22 -1.34
C ASP A 12 -20.76 -2.39 -2.43
N TYR A 13 -19.44 -2.45 -2.53
CA TYR A 13 -18.74 -1.90 -3.69
C TYR A 13 -18.60 -2.98 -4.76
N THR A 14 -19.47 -2.90 -5.77
CA THR A 14 -19.21 -3.54 -7.06
C THR A 14 -17.77 -3.19 -7.45
N LEU A 15 -17.02 -4.21 -7.88
CA LEU A 15 -15.60 -4.23 -8.26
C LEU A 15 -15.23 -3.12 -9.29
N LEU A 16 -15.29 -1.86 -8.88
CA LEU A 16 -14.86 -0.73 -9.69
C LEU A 16 -13.38 -0.56 -9.42
N GLU A 17 -12.58 -1.31 -10.17
CA GLU A 17 -11.21 -0.90 -10.44
C GLU A 17 -11.25 0.55 -10.95
N ALA A 18 -10.28 1.36 -10.53
CA ALA A 18 -10.20 2.72 -11.02
C ALA A 18 -10.21 2.71 -12.54
N ALA A 19 -11.16 3.41 -13.17
CA ALA A 19 -11.29 3.44 -14.61
C ALA A 19 -9.94 3.81 -15.26
N GLY A 20 -9.42 2.93 -16.12
CA GLY A 20 -8.10 3.09 -16.75
C GLY A 20 -6.94 2.37 -16.06
N LEU A 21 -7.13 1.76 -14.88
CA LEU A 21 -6.15 0.86 -14.28
C LEU A 21 -6.25 -0.52 -14.94
N GLN A 22 -5.18 -0.96 -15.60
CA GLN A 22 -5.11 -2.30 -16.17
C GLN A 22 -4.50 -3.29 -15.17
N VAL A 23 -5.21 -4.35 -14.85
CA VAL A 23 -4.68 -5.46 -14.04
C VAL A 23 -3.82 -6.37 -14.92
N VAL A 24 -2.50 -6.22 -14.78
CA VAL A 24 -1.49 -6.98 -15.54
C VAL A 24 -0.84 -8.10 -14.71
N SER A 25 -1.33 -8.36 -13.51
CA SER A 25 -0.80 -9.37 -12.58
C SER A 25 -1.95 -10.13 -11.93
N GLN A 26 -1.76 -11.44 -11.73
CA GLN A 26 -2.71 -12.30 -11.01
C GLN A 26 -2.52 -12.25 -9.48
N HIS A 27 -1.53 -11.51 -8.98
CA HIS A 27 -1.26 -11.38 -7.55
C HIS A 27 -2.20 -10.35 -6.92
N VAL A 28 -3.44 -10.76 -6.68
CA VAL A 28 -4.49 -9.93 -6.07
C VAL A 28 -4.79 -10.44 -4.66
N PHE A 29 -4.68 -9.57 -3.65
CA PHE A 29 -4.99 -9.89 -2.26
C PHE A 29 -6.08 -8.98 -1.71
N GLU A 30 -6.87 -9.51 -0.79
CA GLU A 30 -7.95 -8.79 -0.11
C GLU A 30 -7.56 -8.38 1.30
N LYS A 31 -8.02 -7.23 1.78
CA LYS A 31 -7.89 -6.81 3.18
C LYS A 31 -9.23 -6.28 3.69
N SER A 32 -9.57 -6.55 4.95
CA SER A 32 -10.74 -5.97 5.63
C SER A 32 -10.37 -4.86 6.63
N TRP A 33 -9.08 -4.56 6.76
CA TRP A 33 -8.56 -3.48 7.60
C TRP A 33 -7.69 -2.52 6.78
N PRO A 34 -7.35 -1.33 7.32
CA PRO A 34 -6.55 -0.35 6.59
C PRO A 34 -5.22 -0.91 6.04
N SER A 35 -4.46 -1.66 6.85
CA SER A 35 -3.18 -2.24 6.42
C SER A 35 -3.35 -3.51 5.58
N SER A 36 -2.65 -3.58 4.44
CA SER A 36 -2.58 -4.79 3.60
C SER A 36 -1.91 -5.97 4.30
N PHE A 37 -1.05 -5.73 5.29
CA PHE A 37 -0.36 -6.76 6.09
C PHE A 37 -1.29 -7.47 7.08
N THR A 38 -2.57 -7.10 7.13
CA THR A 38 -3.58 -7.90 7.84
C THR A 38 -4.00 -9.15 7.07
N ASN A 39 -3.67 -9.23 5.78
CA ASN A 39 -3.79 -10.46 4.99
C ASN A 39 -2.50 -11.30 5.18
N PRO A 40 -2.57 -12.49 5.79
CA PRO A 40 -1.39 -13.34 6.00
C PRO A 40 -0.81 -13.89 4.68
N ASP A 41 -1.64 -14.18 3.68
CA ASP A 41 -1.21 -14.68 2.38
C ASP A 41 -0.31 -13.68 1.64
N LEU A 42 -0.54 -12.37 1.83
CA LEU A 42 0.35 -11.34 1.30
C LEU A 42 1.74 -11.46 1.92
N LYS A 43 1.83 -11.70 3.24
CA LYS A 43 3.11 -11.84 3.93
C LYS A 43 3.85 -13.08 3.45
N GLU A 44 3.17 -14.22 3.42
CA GLU A 44 3.74 -15.48 2.91
C GLU A 44 4.21 -15.34 1.46
N PHE A 45 3.44 -14.63 0.63
CA PHE A 45 3.83 -14.35 -0.75
C PHE A 45 5.10 -13.50 -0.83
N LEU A 46 5.19 -12.40 -0.06
CA LEU A 46 6.36 -11.53 -0.05
C LEU A 46 7.62 -12.28 0.41
N GLU A 47 7.51 -13.05 1.48
CA GLU A 47 8.60 -13.85 2.06
C GLU A 47 9.03 -14.98 1.13
N GLY A 48 8.08 -15.75 0.58
CA GLY A 48 8.34 -16.84 -0.37
C GLY A 48 8.98 -16.36 -1.68
N ASN A 49 8.81 -15.07 -2.02
CA ASN A 49 9.46 -14.44 -3.16
C ASN A 49 10.76 -13.71 -2.79
N GLY A 50 11.20 -13.76 -1.54
CA GLY A 50 12.42 -13.10 -1.07
C GLY A 50 12.39 -11.58 -1.24
N ALA A 51 11.20 -10.97 -1.14
CA ALA A 51 11.04 -9.53 -1.28
C ALA A 51 11.83 -8.80 -0.18
N LYS A 52 12.63 -7.80 -0.57
CA LYS A 52 13.40 -6.95 0.36
C LYS A 52 12.97 -5.50 0.33
N SER A 53 12.34 -5.09 -0.77
CA SER A 53 11.88 -3.72 -0.99
C SER A 53 10.47 -3.71 -1.57
N ILE A 54 9.67 -2.74 -1.16
CA ILE A 54 8.29 -2.58 -1.60
C ILE A 54 8.04 -1.11 -1.91
N GLU A 55 7.47 -0.85 -3.08
CA GLU A 55 6.96 0.46 -3.45
C GLU A 55 5.45 0.50 -3.22
N PHE A 56 4.96 1.54 -2.54
CA PHE A 56 3.53 1.75 -2.31
C PHE A 56 3.00 2.92 -3.15
N ILE A 57 1.89 2.64 -3.84
CA ILE A 57 1.04 3.62 -4.53
C ILE A 57 -0.43 3.34 -4.19
N GLY A 58 -1.33 4.29 -4.44
CA GLY A 58 -2.78 4.10 -4.28
C GLY A 58 -3.44 5.10 -3.34
N VAL A 59 -4.60 4.70 -2.78
CA VAL A 59 -5.47 5.57 -1.97
C VAL A 59 -5.99 4.87 -0.71
N ASP A 60 -6.28 5.57 0.38
CA ASP A 60 -5.94 6.97 0.68
C ASP A 60 -4.56 7.06 1.36
N GLY A 61 -3.81 8.12 1.07
CA GLY A 61 -2.48 8.40 1.63
C GLY A 61 -2.45 8.56 3.15
N ASN A 62 -3.54 8.99 3.80
CA ASN A 62 -3.65 9.02 5.27
C ASN A 62 -4.25 7.74 5.86
N GLY A 63 -4.85 6.89 5.04
CA GLY A 63 -5.55 5.66 5.42
C GLY A 63 -4.77 4.41 5.05
N CYS A 64 -5.28 3.68 4.05
CA CYS A 64 -4.79 2.37 3.64
C CYS A 64 -3.30 2.37 3.27
N VAL A 65 -2.85 3.39 2.53
CA VAL A 65 -1.44 3.51 2.12
C VAL A 65 -0.57 3.70 3.36
N LYS A 66 -0.90 4.66 4.22
CA LYS A 66 -0.18 4.91 5.48
C LYS A 66 -0.06 3.66 6.35
N ALA A 67 -1.18 2.99 6.60
CA ALA A 67 -1.20 1.83 7.48
C ALA A 67 -0.33 0.68 6.94
N SER A 68 -0.37 0.46 5.62
CA SER A 68 0.39 -0.60 4.95
C SER A 68 1.90 -0.28 4.91
N VAL A 69 2.25 0.97 4.61
CA VAL A 69 3.63 1.47 4.62
C VAL A 69 4.28 1.29 6.00
N LEU A 70 3.60 1.71 7.06
CA LEU A 70 4.14 1.60 8.42
C LEU A 70 4.27 0.14 8.87
N ALA A 71 3.35 -0.73 8.43
CA ALA A 71 3.46 -2.16 8.68
C ALA A 71 4.65 -2.78 7.94
N ALA A 72 4.88 -2.42 6.67
CA ALA A 72 6.03 -2.88 5.90
C ALA A 72 7.37 -2.45 6.54
N VAL A 73 7.46 -1.21 7.00
CA VAL A 73 8.66 -0.74 7.73
C VAL A 73 8.88 -1.56 9.01
N LYS A 74 7.81 -1.84 9.78
CA LYS A 74 7.91 -2.65 11.00
C LYS A 74 8.38 -4.09 10.71
N GLU A 75 8.03 -4.63 9.56
CA GLU A 75 8.50 -5.93 9.07
C GLU A 75 9.89 -5.87 8.40
N ASN A 76 10.59 -4.74 8.50
CA ASN A 76 11.96 -4.50 7.99
C ASN A 76 12.10 -4.49 6.45
N TYR A 77 11.01 -4.24 5.71
CA TYR A 77 11.12 -3.98 4.28
C TYR A 77 11.72 -2.60 4.01
N GLN A 78 12.52 -2.48 2.95
CA GLN A 78 12.89 -1.17 2.41
C GLN A 78 11.69 -0.60 1.66
N VAL A 79 11.14 0.51 2.14
CA VAL A 79 9.92 1.08 1.58
C VAL A 79 10.21 2.33 0.76
N SER A 80 9.60 2.41 -0.42
CA SER A 80 9.50 3.64 -1.22
C SER A 80 8.06 4.01 -1.53
N ILE A 81 7.85 5.30 -1.81
CA ILE A 81 6.55 5.87 -2.20
C ILE A 81 6.78 6.87 -3.33
N ASP A 82 6.00 6.76 -4.39
CA ASP A 82 5.86 7.80 -5.42
C ASP A 82 4.65 8.68 -5.08
N LEU A 83 4.91 9.92 -4.67
CA LEU A 83 3.82 10.82 -4.26
C LEU A 83 2.90 11.22 -5.40
N SER A 84 3.36 11.15 -6.66
CA SER A 84 2.51 11.42 -7.83
C SER A 84 1.42 10.36 -8.00
N ALA A 85 1.62 9.17 -7.44
CA ALA A 85 0.72 8.03 -7.51
C ALA A 85 0.00 7.74 -6.16
N VAL A 86 0.09 8.64 -5.18
CA VAL A 86 -0.65 8.54 -3.91
C VAL A 86 -1.76 9.59 -3.86
N GLY A 87 -3.00 9.13 -3.90
CA GLY A 87 -4.16 10.02 -3.73
C GLY A 87 -4.46 10.27 -2.26
N VAL A 88 -4.78 11.53 -1.95
CA VAL A 88 -4.99 12.02 -0.59
C VAL A 88 -6.26 12.87 -0.53
N ALA A 89 -7.28 12.39 0.19
CA ALA A 89 -8.53 13.10 0.41
C ALA A 89 -8.36 14.30 1.36
N ASN A 90 -7.57 14.15 2.44
CA ASN A 90 -7.33 15.22 3.41
C ASN A 90 -5.87 15.69 3.40
N GLN A 91 -5.57 16.67 2.54
CA GLN A 91 -4.23 17.22 2.39
C GLN A 91 -3.70 17.90 3.65
N LYS A 92 -4.57 18.52 4.46
CA LYS A 92 -4.17 19.17 5.72
C LYS A 92 -3.58 18.15 6.71
N LYS A 93 -4.16 16.94 6.78
CA LYS A 93 -3.66 15.85 7.64
C LYS A 93 -2.41 15.18 7.06
N PHE A 94 -2.21 15.25 5.74
CA PHE A 94 -1.15 14.52 5.06
C PHE A 94 0.25 15.01 5.38
N SER A 95 0.41 16.30 5.70
CA SER A 95 1.70 16.83 6.20
C SER A 95 2.24 16.05 7.41
N LYS A 96 1.37 15.62 8.33
CA LYS A 96 1.76 14.79 9.48
C LYS A 96 2.16 13.37 9.06
N THR A 97 1.47 12.81 8.05
CA THR A 97 1.79 11.49 7.50
C THR A 97 3.12 11.52 6.75
N LEU A 98 3.38 12.54 5.92
CA LEU A 98 4.66 12.74 5.24
C LEU A 98 5.82 12.85 6.23
N LYS A 99 5.67 13.68 7.28
CA LYS A 99 6.67 13.80 8.34
C LYS A 99 6.95 12.44 8.98
N GLN A 100 5.90 11.69 9.33
CA GLN A 100 6.05 10.36 9.91
C GLN A 100 6.79 9.40 8.97
N TRP A 101 6.52 9.44 7.67
CA TRP A 101 7.23 8.60 6.71
C TRP A 101 8.71 8.97 6.58
N GLN A 102 9.04 10.26 6.57
CA GLN A 102 10.41 10.76 6.59
C GLN A 102 11.16 10.34 7.87
N ASP A 103 10.52 10.45 9.03
CA ASP A 103 11.08 10.03 10.32
C ASP A 103 11.36 8.52 10.36
N CYS A 104 10.62 7.71 9.58
CA CYS A 104 10.85 6.27 9.41
C CYS A 104 11.90 5.93 8.33
N GLY A 105 12.52 6.91 7.67
CA GLY A 105 13.53 6.70 6.63
C GLY A 105 12.96 6.15 5.31
N ILE A 106 11.67 6.31 5.05
CA ILE A 106 11.03 5.89 3.80
C ILE A 106 11.55 6.76 2.65
N LYS A 107 11.87 6.14 1.52
CA LYS A 107 12.28 6.86 0.31
C LYS A 107 11.04 7.45 -0.36
N ILE A 108 11.00 8.76 -0.50
CA ILE A 108 9.88 9.48 -1.09
C ILE A 108 10.36 10.08 -2.43
N GLY A 109 9.71 9.67 -3.51
CA GLY A 109 9.90 10.16 -4.88
C GLY A 109 8.81 11.13 -5.31
#